data_AF-A0A512PA38-F1
#
_entry.id   AF-A0A512PA38-F1
#
_cell.length_a   1.000
_cell.length_b   1.000
_cell.length_c   1.000
_cell.angle_alpha   90.00
_cell.angle_beta   90.00
_cell.angle_gamma   90.00
#
_symmetry.space_group_name_H-M   'P 1'
#
loop_
_entity.id
_entity.type
_entity.pdbx_description
1 polymer ?
#
loop_
_entity_poly.entity_id
_entity_poly.type
_entity_poly.pdbx_seq_one_letter_code
_entity_poly.pdbx_strand_id
1 'polypeptide(L)'
;MNVIARGREAEILDAGGGLVLRRYLDRRDTSAEVALHRHVAAHGYPVPHLVAGAPGGMLLERVEGPTLLEALVSGQVDVDDAALTLADLHRRLHRLPVPPGTLQGDCVLHLDLHPANVLLADRGPVVIDWASGAVGHRDLDVTQTAMVLAEVVVAGIAADSGDVASSPVPTDVVRRLLGAYLVADHGGSPVARLEEIVARRLRDGMRPAAVTAAAAHLRTLVGT
;
A
#
# COMPACT_ATOMS: atom_id res chain seq x y z
N MET A 1 -20.41 18.43 5.49
CA MET A 1 -19.49 17.28 5.53
C MET A 1 -18.33 17.69 6.42
N ASN A 2 -18.05 16.92 7.46
CA ASN A 2 -16.93 17.17 8.38
C ASN A 2 -15.70 16.41 7.89
N VAL A 3 -14.49 16.95 8.08
CA VAL A 3 -13.26 16.24 7.75
C VAL A 3 -13.00 15.18 8.82
N ILE A 4 -12.93 13.91 8.42
CA ILE A 4 -12.58 12.78 9.30
C ILE A 4 -11.07 12.63 9.36
N ALA A 5 -10.41 12.70 8.21
CA ALA A 5 -8.97 12.59 8.09
C ALA A 5 -8.45 13.46 6.94
N ARG A 6 -7.22 13.91 7.04
CA ARG A 6 -6.54 14.67 5.99
C ARG A 6 -5.14 14.11 5.78
N GLY A 7 -4.92 13.52 4.61
CA GLY A 7 -3.61 13.11 4.15
C GLY A 7 -2.91 14.21 3.35
N ARG A 8 -1.75 13.87 2.80
CA ARG A 8 -0.95 14.77 1.95
C ARG A 8 -1.64 15.11 0.64
N GLU A 9 -2.34 14.15 0.05
CA GLU A 9 -2.91 14.27 -1.31
C GLU A 9 -4.43 14.30 -1.32
N ALA A 10 -5.08 13.78 -0.28
CA ALA A 10 -6.53 13.67 -0.21
C ALA A 10 -7.04 13.94 1.20
N GLU A 11 -8.30 14.36 1.27
CA GLU A 11 -9.09 14.44 2.49
C GLU A 11 -10.21 13.42 2.46
N ILE A 12 -10.55 12.89 3.63
CA ILE A 12 -11.67 11.99 3.86
C ILE A 12 -12.73 12.79 4.61
N LEU A 13 -13.89 12.98 3.99
CA LEU A 13 -15.01 13.70 4.57
C LEU A 13 -16.14 12.75 4.94
N ASP A 14 -16.79 13.01 6.06
CA ASP A 14 -18.02 12.34 6.45
C ASP A 14 -19.15 12.74 5.49
N ALA A 15 -19.67 11.74 4.77
CA ALA A 15 -20.79 11.89 3.86
C ALA A 15 -22.13 11.44 4.48
N GLY A 16 -22.12 11.00 5.74
CA GLY A 16 -23.29 10.49 6.45
C GLY A 16 -23.68 9.07 6.03
N GLY A 17 -24.54 8.43 6.82
CA GLY A 17 -25.09 7.09 6.49
C GLY A 17 -24.04 5.97 6.42
N GLY A 18 -22.92 6.11 7.13
CA GLY A 18 -21.80 5.16 7.05
C GLY A 18 -20.97 5.29 5.78
N LEU A 19 -21.01 6.45 5.11
CA LEU A 19 -20.23 6.72 3.90
C LEU A 19 -19.15 7.78 4.14
N VAL A 20 -18.07 7.70 3.36
CA VAL A 20 -17.02 8.71 3.30
C VAL A 20 -16.79 9.17 1.87
N LEU A 21 -16.52 10.46 1.70
CA LEU A 21 -16.02 11.03 0.46
C LEU A 21 -14.50 11.15 0.56
N ARG A 22 -13.77 10.36 -0.23
CA ARG A 22 -12.34 10.60 -0.50
C ARG A 22 -12.24 11.65 -1.60
N ARG A 23 -11.56 12.77 -1.34
CA ARG A 23 -11.37 13.84 -2.32
C ARG A 23 -9.91 14.26 -2.39
N TYR A 24 -9.32 14.23 -3.58
CA TYR A 24 -7.98 14.73 -3.83
C TYR A 24 -7.94 16.26 -3.76
N LEU A 25 -6.89 16.78 -3.13
CA LEU A 25 -6.71 18.22 -2.92
C LEU A 25 -6.48 18.98 -4.24
N ASP A 26 -5.87 18.33 -5.22
CA ASP A 26 -5.64 18.87 -6.57
C ASP A 26 -6.80 18.66 -7.54
N ARG A 27 -7.84 17.94 -7.11
CA ARG A 27 -9.04 17.60 -7.91
C ARG A 27 -8.72 16.92 -9.25
N ARG A 28 -7.66 16.10 -9.29
CA ARG A 28 -7.32 15.27 -10.45
C ARG A 28 -8.48 14.38 -10.90
N ASP A 29 -8.45 13.95 -12.15
CA ASP A 29 -9.38 12.94 -12.65
C ASP A 29 -9.09 11.59 -11.95
N THR A 30 -10.15 10.97 -11.44
CA THR A 30 -10.10 9.69 -10.71
C THR A 30 -10.78 8.56 -11.47
N SER A 31 -11.17 8.79 -12.73
CA SER A 31 -11.92 7.82 -13.53
C SER A 31 -11.22 6.46 -13.65
N ALA A 32 -9.89 6.47 -13.84
CA ALA A 32 -9.08 5.24 -13.91
C ALA A 32 -9.04 4.50 -12.57
N GLU A 33 -8.82 5.20 -11.45
CA GLU A 33 -8.83 4.64 -10.10
C GLU A 33 -10.20 4.03 -9.77
N VAL A 34 -11.29 4.76 -10.04
CA VAL A 34 -12.67 4.29 -9.85
C VAL A 34 -12.96 3.04 -10.69
N ALA A 35 -12.49 3.00 -11.94
CA ALA A 35 -12.68 1.85 -12.81
C ALA A 35 -11.93 0.61 -12.28
N LEU A 36 -10.68 0.78 -11.85
CA LEU A 36 -9.88 -0.29 -11.27
C LEU A 36 -10.48 -0.80 -9.96
N HIS A 37 -10.90 0.10 -9.08
CA HIS A 37 -11.56 -0.21 -7.81
C HIS A 37 -12.83 -1.04 -8.03
N ARG A 38 -13.68 -0.65 -8.98
CA ARG A 38 -14.87 -1.43 -9.36
C ARG A 38 -14.51 -2.79 -9.92
N HIS A 39 -13.47 -2.86 -10.74
CA HIS A 39 -13.01 -4.11 -11.34
C HIS A 39 -12.56 -5.10 -10.26
N VAL A 40 -11.70 -4.70 -9.32
CA VAL A 40 -11.24 -5.60 -8.26
C VAL A 40 -12.37 -6.00 -7.31
N ALA A 41 -13.30 -5.07 -7.00
CA ALA A 41 -14.49 -5.36 -6.20
C ALA A 41 -15.39 -6.40 -6.87
N ALA A 42 -15.63 -6.28 -8.18
CA ALA A 42 -16.45 -7.22 -8.95
C ALA A 42 -15.89 -8.65 -8.98
N HIS A 43 -14.57 -8.79 -8.75
CA HIS A 43 -13.89 -10.09 -8.66
C HIS A 43 -13.62 -10.53 -7.21
N GLY A 44 -14.27 -9.90 -6.23
CA GLY A 44 -14.22 -10.32 -4.82
C GLY A 44 -12.94 -9.95 -4.08
N TYR A 45 -12.13 -9.03 -4.62
CA TYR A 45 -11.01 -8.47 -3.87
C TYR A 45 -11.53 -7.57 -2.75
N PRO A 46 -10.93 -7.59 -1.55
CA PRO A 46 -11.51 -6.92 -0.41
C PRO A 46 -11.16 -5.42 -0.46
N VAL A 47 -12.11 -4.62 -0.94
CA VAL A 47 -12.01 -3.15 -1.02
C VAL A 47 -13.27 -2.52 -0.44
N PRO A 48 -13.24 -1.24 -0.04
CA PRO A 48 -14.44 -0.53 0.34
C PRO A 48 -15.50 -0.60 -0.77
N HIS A 49 -16.76 -0.83 -0.44
CA HIS A 49 -17.87 -0.65 -1.36
C HIS A 49 -17.86 0.77 -1.94
N LEU A 50 -17.73 0.88 -3.26
CA LEU A 50 -17.78 2.14 -3.98
C LEU A 50 -19.21 2.43 -4.42
N VAL A 51 -19.78 3.49 -3.86
CA VAL A 51 -21.13 3.96 -4.19
C VAL A 51 -21.11 4.69 -5.53
N ALA A 52 -20.22 5.68 -5.69
CA ALA A 52 -20.10 6.45 -6.91
C ALA A 52 -18.72 7.13 -7.03
N GLY A 53 -18.28 7.39 -8.27
CA GLY A 53 -17.26 8.39 -8.50
C GLY A 53 -17.81 9.78 -8.20
N ALA A 54 -16.95 10.69 -7.75
CA ALA A 54 -17.29 12.07 -7.46
C ALA A 54 -16.25 13.02 -8.10
N PRO A 55 -16.57 14.30 -8.35
CA PRO A 55 -15.59 15.25 -8.85
C PRO A 55 -14.35 15.30 -7.95
N GLY A 56 -13.19 14.94 -8.50
CA GLY A 56 -11.92 14.88 -7.78
C GLY A 56 -11.83 13.77 -6.72
N GLY A 57 -12.64 12.70 -6.81
CA GLY A 57 -12.69 11.69 -5.77
C GLY A 57 -13.73 10.59 -5.94
N MET A 58 -14.13 9.99 -4.82
CA MET A 58 -15.10 8.90 -4.80
C MET A 58 -15.85 8.82 -3.46
N LEU A 59 -17.11 8.41 -3.55
CA LEU A 59 -17.97 8.11 -2.41
C LEU A 59 -17.90 6.62 -2.12
N LEU A 60 -17.45 6.27 -0.92
CA LEU A 60 -17.16 4.92 -0.47
C LEU A 60 -17.93 4.61 0.82
N GLU A 61 -18.12 3.33 1.12
CA GLU A 61 -18.43 2.92 2.48
C GLU A 61 -17.32 3.35 3.44
N ARG A 62 -17.71 3.73 4.65
CA ARG A 62 -16.79 3.89 5.76
C ARG A 62 -16.45 2.51 6.30
N VAL A 63 -15.18 2.15 6.25
CA VAL A 63 -14.69 0.90 6.83
C VAL A 63 -14.25 1.19 8.26
N GLU A 64 -14.88 0.52 9.22
CA GLU A 64 -14.50 0.61 10.64
C GLU A 64 -13.42 -0.43 10.97
N GLY A 65 -12.52 -0.05 11.88
CA GLY A 65 -11.41 -0.88 12.34
C GLY A 65 -10.05 -0.18 12.24
N PRO A 66 -9.04 -0.63 12.99
CA PRO A 66 -7.68 -0.10 12.88
C PRO A 66 -7.06 -0.51 11.54
N THR A 67 -6.04 0.22 11.10
CA THR A 67 -5.13 -0.27 10.07
C THR A 67 -4.33 -1.47 10.59
N LEU A 68 -3.83 -2.32 9.68
CA LEU A 68 -2.90 -3.39 10.02
C LEU A 68 -1.63 -2.83 10.66
N LEU A 69 -1.21 -1.61 10.29
CA LEU A 69 -0.10 -0.93 10.95
C LEU A 69 -0.41 -0.62 12.42
N GLU A 70 -1.57 -0.01 12.70
CA GLU A 70 -1.99 0.33 14.06
C GLU A 70 -2.13 -0.92 14.93
N ALA A 71 -2.73 -1.98 14.38
CA ALA A 71 -2.87 -3.26 15.07
C ALA A 71 -1.52 -3.95 15.34
N LEU A 72 -0.56 -3.82 14.42
CA LEU A 72 0.79 -4.32 14.59
C LEU A 72 1.55 -3.54 15.68
N VAL A 73 1.43 -2.21 15.67
CA VAL A 73 2.08 -1.33 16.66
C VAL A 73 1.48 -1.51 18.07
N SER A 74 0.18 -1.76 18.16
CA SER A 74 -0.51 -2.02 19.43
C SER A 74 -0.32 -3.45 19.95
N GLY A 75 0.25 -4.35 19.15
CA GLY A 75 0.42 -5.77 19.48
C GLY A 75 -0.87 -6.59 19.37
N GLN A 76 -1.90 -6.08 18.69
CA GLN A 76 -3.12 -6.85 18.38
C GLN A 76 -2.91 -7.89 17.28
N VAL A 77 -1.91 -7.68 16.42
CA VAL A 77 -1.50 -8.61 15.36
C VAL A 77 -0.01 -8.83 15.43
N ASP A 78 0.42 -10.08 15.34
CA ASP A 78 1.84 -10.44 15.31
C ASP A 78 2.48 -10.11 13.96
N VAL A 79 3.80 -9.93 13.97
CA VAL A 79 4.59 -9.60 12.77
C VAL A 79 4.39 -10.62 11.65
N ASP A 80 4.40 -11.91 11.99
CA ASP A 80 4.29 -12.98 11.00
C ASP A 80 2.89 -13.00 10.36
N ASP A 81 1.84 -12.79 11.17
CA ASP A 81 0.45 -12.68 10.68
C ASP A 81 0.25 -11.45 9.78
N ALA A 82 0.89 -10.32 10.10
CA ALA A 82 0.86 -9.13 9.25
C ALA A 82 1.56 -9.38 7.91
N ALA A 83 2.73 -10.05 7.92
CA ALA A 83 3.44 -10.43 6.70
C ALA A 83 2.62 -11.39 5.83
N LEU A 84 2.02 -12.42 6.45
CA LEU A 84 1.15 -13.38 5.77
C LEU A 84 -0.10 -12.72 5.20
N THR A 85 -0.68 -11.75 5.91
CA THR A 85 -1.82 -10.95 5.42
C THR A 85 -1.46 -10.19 4.15
N LEU A 86 -0.32 -9.48 4.12
CA LEU A 86 0.15 -8.78 2.92
C LEU A 86 0.43 -9.75 1.76
N ALA A 87 1.06 -10.88 2.05
CA ALA A 87 1.38 -11.89 1.04
C ALA A 87 0.13 -12.53 0.44
N ASP A 88 -0.89 -12.85 1.26
CA ASP A 88 -2.17 -13.36 0.78
C ASP A 88 -2.92 -12.33 -0.08
N LEU A 89 -2.91 -11.06 0.32
CA LEU A 89 -3.50 -9.97 -0.45
C LEU A 89 -2.83 -9.86 -1.84
N HIS A 90 -1.50 -9.89 -1.92
CA HIS A 90 -0.78 -9.95 -3.21
C HIS A 90 -1.21 -11.15 -4.06
N ARG A 91 -1.17 -12.37 -3.49
CA ARG A 91 -1.57 -13.59 -4.23
C ARG A 91 -3.00 -13.52 -4.73
N ARG A 92 -3.93 -12.98 -3.94
CA ARG A 92 -5.34 -12.82 -4.35
C ARG A 92 -5.47 -11.79 -5.46
N LEU A 93 -4.77 -10.66 -5.36
CA LEU A 93 -4.82 -9.59 -6.36
C LEU A 93 -4.26 -10.05 -7.71
N HIS A 94 -3.09 -10.70 -7.70
CA HIS A 94 -2.39 -11.14 -8.90
C HIS A 94 -3.07 -12.32 -9.62
N ARG A 95 -4.11 -12.91 -9.01
CA ARG A 95 -4.95 -13.96 -9.62
C ARG A 95 -6.21 -13.42 -10.28
N LEU A 96 -6.55 -12.15 -10.08
CA LEU A 96 -7.70 -11.53 -10.72
C LEU A 96 -7.44 -11.38 -12.22
N PRO A 97 -8.48 -11.50 -13.07
CA PRO A 97 -8.32 -11.14 -14.48
C PRO A 97 -7.95 -9.65 -14.58
N VAL A 98 -7.18 -9.28 -15.59
CA VAL A 98 -6.91 -7.86 -15.86
C VAL A 98 -8.16 -7.16 -16.42
N PRO A 99 -8.35 -5.84 -16.22
CA PRO A 99 -9.44 -5.09 -16.81
C PRO A 99 -9.54 -5.27 -18.34
N PRO A 100 -10.74 -5.39 -18.91
CA PRO A 100 -10.93 -5.45 -20.35
C PRO A 100 -10.27 -4.27 -21.08
N GLY A 101 -9.66 -4.54 -22.24
CA GLY A 101 -8.97 -3.51 -23.02
C GLY A 101 -7.56 -3.19 -22.54
N THR A 102 -7.04 -3.89 -21.53
CA THR A 102 -5.64 -3.78 -21.13
C THR A 102 -4.73 -4.28 -22.25
N LEU A 103 -3.81 -3.41 -22.70
CA LEU A 103 -2.90 -3.71 -23.80
C LEU A 103 -1.59 -4.39 -23.36
N GLN A 104 -1.17 -4.20 -22.11
CA GLN A 104 0.10 -4.68 -21.57
C GLN A 104 -0.02 -5.02 -20.08
N GLY A 105 0.76 -6.01 -19.62
CA GLY A 105 0.77 -6.50 -18.25
C GLY A 105 -0.19 -7.68 -18.03
N ASP A 106 0.10 -8.48 -17.01
CA ASP A 106 -0.55 -9.77 -16.75
C ASP A 106 -1.27 -9.83 -15.40
N CYS A 107 -1.08 -8.83 -14.53
CA CYS A 107 -1.68 -8.79 -13.19
C CYS A 107 -2.17 -7.38 -12.85
N VAL A 108 -3.30 -7.28 -12.15
CA VAL A 108 -3.67 -6.06 -11.44
C VAL A 108 -2.65 -5.84 -10.31
N LEU A 109 -2.17 -4.61 -10.16
CA LEU A 109 -1.19 -4.22 -9.15
C LEU A 109 -1.78 -3.13 -8.25
N HIS A 110 -1.43 -3.15 -6.96
CA HIS A 110 -1.77 -2.05 -6.05
C HIS A 110 -0.74 -0.92 -6.08
N LEU A 111 0.55 -1.29 -6.13
CA LEU A 111 1.70 -0.40 -6.17
C LEU A 111 1.86 0.56 -4.98
N ASP A 112 1.12 0.29 -3.90
CA ASP A 112 1.20 0.99 -2.61
C ASP A 112 0.62 0.12 -1.47
N LEU A 113 0.71 -1.21 -1.62
CA LEU A 113 0.17 -2.12 -0.62
C LEU A 113 1.16 -2.18 0.56
N HIS A 114 0.73 -1.71 1.72
CA HIS A 114 1.50 -1.74 2.96
C HIS A 114 0.55 -1.72 4.16
N PRO A 115 1.00 -2.01 5.39
CA PRO A 115 0.11 -2.17 6.54
C PRO A 115 -0.83 -0.98 6.83
N ALA A 116 -0.42 0.26 6.53
CA ALA A 116 -1.29 1.43 6.71
C ALA A 116 -2.43 1.53 5.67
N ASN A 117 -2.35 0.80 4.55
CA ASN A 117 -3.37 0.77 3.49
C ASN A 117 -4.25 -0.50 3.57
N VAL A 118 -4.21 -1.19 4.72
CA VAL A 118 -5.06 -2.35 5.01
C VAL A 118 -5.81 -2.06 6.29
N LEU A 119 -7.15 -1.97 6.23
CA LEU A 119 -8.02 -1.83 7.39
C LEU A 119 -8.48 -3.21 7.86
N LEU A 120 -8.45 -3.47 9.17
CA LEU A 120 -8.92 -4.71 9.78
C LEU A 120 -10.37 -4.53 10.22
N ALA A 121 -11.30 -4.81 9.31
CA ALA A 121 -12.73 -4.81 9.60
C ALA A 121 -13.21 -6.15 10.14
N ASP A 122 -14.42 -6.20 10.71
CA ASP A 122 -15.06 -7.45 11.17
C ASP A 122 -15.15 -8.53 10.07
N ARG A 123 -15.21 -8.11 8.80
CA ARG A 123 -15.23 -8.99 7.62
C ARG A 123 -13.84 -9.40 7.12
N GLY A 124 -12.79 -9.07 7.85
CA GLY A 124 -11.40 -9.30 7.48
C GLY A 124 -10.69 -8.07 6.89
N PRO A 125 -9.49 -8.25 6.32
CA PRO A 125 -8.68 -7.15 5.80
C PRO A 125 -9.35 -6.51 4.59
N VAL A 126 -9.36 -5.17 4.55
CA VAL A 126 -9.91 -4.35 3.47
C VAL A 126 -8.82 -3.40 2.96
N VAL A 127 -8.53 -3.48 1.67
CA VAL A 127 -7.46 -2.73 1.03
C VAL A 127 -7.98 -1.40 0.51
N ILE A 128 -7.31 -0.33 0.93
CA ILE A 128 -7.63 1.05 0.56
C ILE A 128 -6.50 1.67 -0.24
N ASP A 129 -6.74 2.86 -0.77
CA ASP A 129 -5.79 3.66 -1.52
C ASP A 129 -5.29 3.06 -2.85
N TRP A 130 -6.20 3.01 -3.82
CA TRP A 130 -5.94 2.49 -5.17
C TRP A 130 -5.34 3.52 -6.13
N ALA A 131 -4.87 4.67 -5.63
CA ALA A 131 -4.40 5.80 -6.44
C ALA A 131 -3.26 5.41 -7.38
N SER A 132 -2.38 4.52 -6.91
CA SER A 132 -1.23 4.00 -7.65
C SER A 132 -1.56 2.75 -8.46
N GLY A 133 -2.79 2.22 -8.36
CA GLY A 133 -3.18 0.94 -8.93
C GLY A 133 -3.05 0.93 -10.45
N ALA A 134 -2.55 -0.19 -10.98
CA ALA A 134 -2.24 -0.34 -12.39
C ALA A 134 -2.36 -1.79 -12.84
N VAL A 135 -2.01 -2.06 -14.10
CA VAL A 135 -1.75 -3.42 -14.60
C VAL A 135 -0.28 -3.52 -14.98
N GLY A 136 0.35 -4.64 -14.63
CA GLY A 136 1.76 -4.87 -14.92
C GLY A 136 2.24 -6.23 -14.41
N HIS A 137 3.55 -6.37 -14.30
CA HIS A 137 4.19 -7.59 -13.81
C HIS A 137 4.09 -7.66 -12.27
N ARG A 138 3.62 -8.79 -11.72
CA ARG A 138 3.44 -9.01 -10.28
C ARG A 138 4.64 -8.60 -9.40
N ASP A 139 5.86 -8.88 -9.86
CA ASP A 139 7.09 -8.53 -9.13
C ASP A 139 7.24 -7.03 -8.86
N LEU A 140 6.64 -6.15 -9.68
CA LEU A 140 6.64 -4.71 -9.41
C LEU A 140 5.91 -4.39 -8.12
N ASP A 141 4.77 -5.05 -7.88
CA ASP A 141 3.93 -4.81 -6.72
C ASP A 141 4.57 -5.31 -5.43
N VAL A 142 5.14 -6.52 -5.50
CA VAL A 142 5.87 -7.14 -4.40
C VAL A 142 7.13 -6.34 -4.06
N THR A 143 7.92 -5.97 -5.09
CA THR A 143 9.14 -5.17 -4.91
C THR A 143 8.83 -3.78 -4.36
N GLN A 144 7.76 -3.14 -4.82
CA GLN A 144 7.33 -1.83 -4.31
C GLN A 144 6.98 -1.91 -2.82
N THR A 145 6.28 -2.95 -2.38
CA THR A 145 5.96 -3.18 -0.96
C THR A 145 7.23 -3.33 -0.13
N ALA A 146 8.17 -4.18 -0.58
CA ALA A 146 9.45 -4.37 0.09
C ALA A 146 10.25 -3.06 0.17
N MET A 147 10.25 -2.26 -0.90
CA MET A 147 10.89 -0.95 -0.95
C MET A 147 10.31 0.03 0.07
N VAL A 148 8.98 0.14 0.15
CA VAL A 148 8.31 1.03 1.12
C VAL A 148 8.68 0.65 2.56
N LEU A 149 8.66 -0.65 2.89
CA LEU A 149 9.05 -1.13 4.21
C LEU A 149 10.53 -0.83 4.51
N ALA A 150 11.43 -1.08 3.55
CA ALA A 150 12.86 -0.81 3.69
C ALA A 150 13.18 0.68 3.87
N GLU A 151 12.46 1.57 3.19
CA GLU A 151 12.62 3.01 3.36
C GLU A 151 12.25 3.48 4.76
N VAL A 152 11.20 2.91 5.36
CA VAL A 152 10.83 3.20 6.76
C VAL A 152 11.93 2.72 7.71
N VAL A 153 12.48 1.53 7.49
CA VAL A 153 13.61 1.00 8.29
C VAL A 153 14.82 1.92 8.22
N VAL A 154 15.23 2.33 7.01
CA VAL A 154 16.38 3.21 6.80
C VAL A 154 16.14 4.60 7.40
N ALA A 155 14.94 5.16 7.26
CA ALA A 155 14.61 6.44 7.87
C ALA A 155 14.67 6.39 9.40
N GLY A 156 14.22 5.29 10.01
CA GLY A 156 14.33 5.04 11.44
C GLY A 156 15.79 4.92 11.91
N ILE A 157 16.64 4.19 11.18
CA ILE A 157 18.07 4.10 11.48
C ILE A 157 18.74 5.48 11.46
N ALA A 158 18.40 6.33 10.49
CA ALA A 158 18.91 7.70 10.43
C ALA A 158 18.39 8.59 11.58
N ALA A 159 17.16 8.35 12.06
CA ALA A 159 16.64 9.07 13.22
C ALA A 159 17.35 8.62 14.52
N ASP A 160 17.60 7.32 14.67
CA ASP A 160 18.31 6.75 15.83
C ASP A 160 19.79 7.17 15.88
N SER A 161 20.42 7.47 14.73
CA SER A 161 21.75 8.06 14.66
C SER A 161 21.78 9.57 14.96
N GLY A 162 20.62 10.20 15.19
CA GLY A 162 20.49 11.62 15.53
C GLY A 162 20.35 12.57 14.34
N ASP A 163 20.12 12.04 13.13
CA ASP A 163 20.11 12.83 11.89
C ASP A 163 18.71 13.36 11.50
N VAL A 164 17.64 12.97 12.20
CA VAL A 164 16.25 13.39 11.91
C VAL A 164 15.30 13.21 13.11
N ALA A 165 14.15 13.90 13.08
CA ALA A 165 13.09 13.76 14.09
C ALA A 165 12.45 12.35 14.09
N SER A 166 12.09 11.85 15.29
CA SER A 166 11.55 10.50 15.53
C SER A 166 10.29 10.19 14.70
N SER A 167 10.29 9.06 14.02
CA SER A 167 9.09 8.46 13.40
C SER A 167 8.14 7.94 14.50
N PRO A 168 6.81 8.09 14.36
CA PRO A 168 5.85 7.53 15.32
C PRO A 168 5.73 6.00 15.24
N VAL A 169 6.31 5.36 14.21
CA VAL A 169 6.30 3.90 14.05
C VAL A 169 7.62 3.33 14.58
N PRO A 170 7.61 2.38 15.53
CA PRO A 170 8.83 1.75 16.03
C PRO A 170 9.58 1.03 14.90
N THR A 171 10.79 1.49 14.58
CA THR A 171 11.63 0.98 13.48
C THR A 171 11.85 -0.53 13.57
N ASP A 172 12.00 -1.07 14.78
CA ASP A 172 12.19 -2.51 15.01
C ASP A 172 11.00 -3.37 14.57
N VAL A 173 9.78 -2.87 14.76
CA VAL A 173 8.56 -3.57 14.33
C VAL A 173 8.54 -3.66 12.81
N VAL A 174 8.85 -2.57 12.11
CA VAL A 174 8.90 -2.54 10.65
C VAL A 174 10.06 -3.37 10.10
N ARG A 175 11.21 -3.38 10.78
CA ARG A 175 12.35 -4.23 10.42
C ARG A 175 12.00 -5.71 10.48
N ARG A 176 11.36 -6.15 11.57
CA ARG A 176 10.88 -7.53 11.71
C ARG A 176 9.84 -7.88 10.65
N LEU A 177 8.90 -6.97 10.39
CA LEU A 177 7.90 -7.13 9.33
C LEU A 177 8.55 -7.25 7.94
N LEU A 178 9.53 -6.43 7.62
CA LEU A 178 10.27 -6.54 6.37
C LEU A 178 10.91 -7.92 6.24
N GLY A 179 11.60 -8.40 7.29
CA GLY A 179 12.19 -9.74 7.29
C GLY A 179 11.17 -10.85 7.05
N ALA A 180 10.04 -10.83 7.77
CA ALA A 180 8.96 -11.80 7.61
C ALA A 180 8.30 -11.71 6.21
N TYR A 181 8.10 -10.50 5.69
CA TYR A 181 7.53 -10.27 4.36
C TYR A 181 8.43 -10.81 3.24
N LEU A 182 9.76 -10.63 3.34
CA LEU A 182 10.71 -11.08 2.32
C LEU A 182 10.77 -12.60 2.14
N VAL A 183 10.39 -13.37 3.17
CA VAL A 183 10.37 -14.85 3.14
C VAL A 183 8.97 -15.42 2.92
N ALA A 184 7.93 -14.59 2.93
CA ALA A 184 6.55 -15.02 2.73
C ALA A 184 6.27 -15.36 1.25
N ASP A 185 5.37 -16.31 1.00
CA ASP A 185 4.90 -16.61 -0.35
C ASP A 185 3.84 -15.58 -0.81
N HIS A 186 4.31 -14.52 -1.45
CA HIS A 186 3.49 -13.52 -2.14
C HIS A 186 3.31 -13.82 -3.65
N GLY A 187 3.84 -14.92 -4.17
CA GLY A 187 3.67 -15.33 -5.58
C GLY A 187 4.48 -14.53 -6.62
N GLY A 188 5.52 -13.82 -6.17
CA GLY A 188 6.44 -12.98 -6.98
C GLY A 188 7.81 -12.87 -6.30
N SER A 189 8.70 -12.01 -6.79
CA SER A 189 10.01 -11.74 -6.17
C SER A 189 10.08 -10.31 -5.61
N PRO A 190 10.54 -10.12 -4.35
CA PRO A 190 10.57 -8.81 -3.70
C PRO A 190 11.74 -7.92 -4.15
N VAL A 191 12.63 -8.43 -5.00
CA VAL A 191 13.80 -7.69 -5.51
C VAL A 191 13.99 -7.81 -7.02
N ALA A 192 13.22 -8.64 -7.73
CA ALA A 192 13.41 -8.86 -9.18
C ALA A 192 13.25 -7.58 -10.02
N ARG A 193 12.49 -6.59 -9.53
CA ARG A 193 12.25 -5.32 -10.24
C ARG A 193 12.82 -4.11 -9.50
N LEU A 194 13.83 -4.32 -8.66
CA LEU A 194 14.33 -3.28 -7.76
C LEU A 194 14.82 -2.03 -8.50
N GLU A 195 15.52 -2.17 -9.62
CA GLU A 195 15.99 -1.01 -10.41
C GLU A 195 14.82 -0.19 -10.99
N GLU A 196 13.77 -0.87 -11.42
CA GLU A 196 12.58 -0.21 -11.97
C GLU A 196 11.82 0.54 -10.88
N ILE A 197 11.71 -0.06 -9.69
CA ILE A 197 11.13 0.59 -8.51
C ILE A 197 11.99 1.78 -8.06
N VAL A 198 13.32 1.65 -7.99
CA VAL A 198 14.22 2.77 -7.69
C VAL A 198 13.98 3.93 -8.66
N ALA A 199 13.96 3.66 -9.97
CA ALA A 199 13.70 4.67 -10.99
C ALA A 199 12.32 5.33 -10.80
N ARG A 200 11.29 4.56 -10.42
CA ARG A 200 9.95 5.08 -10.12
C ARG A 200 9.97 5.99 -8.90
N ARG A 201 10.52 5.55 -7.76
CA ARG A 201 10.60 6.34 -6.52
C ARG A 201 11.29 7.69 -6.75
N LEU A 202 12.37 7.71 -7.55
CA LEU A 202 13.06 8.94 -7.92
C LEU A 202 12.21 9.88 -8.77
N ARG A 203 11.45 9.35 -9.75
CA ARG A 203 10.50 10.14 -10.54
C ARG A 203 9.38 10.73 -9.69
N ASP A 204 8.94 9.99 -8.67
CA ASP A 204 7.91 10.43 -7.72
C ASP A 204 8.45 11.45 -6.68
N GLY A 205 9.71 11.88 -6.82
CA GLY A 205 10.32 12.93 -6.00
C GLY A 205 10.86 12.46 -4.65
N MET A 206 10.99 11.15 -4.44
CA MET A 206 11.60 10.61 -3.22
C MET A 206 13.09 10.96 -3.15
N ARG A 207 13.61 11.21 -1.93
CA ARG A 207 15.00 11.61 -1.72
C ARG A 207 15.98 10.55 -2.24
N PRO A 208 16.90 10.87 -3.17
CA PRO A 208 17.79 9.87 -3.78
C PRO A 208 18.64 9.08 -2.79
N ALA A 209 19.10 9.71 -1.70
CA ALA A 209 19.86 9.04 -0.65
C ALA A 209 19.03 7.96 0.08
N ALA A 210 17.76 8.26 0.41
CA ALA A 210 16.88 7.32 1.07
C ALA A 210 16.53 6.13 0.17
N VAL A 211 16.21 6.40 -1.10
CA VAL A 211 15.93 5.36 -2.10
C VAL A 211 17.15 4.45 -2.29
N THR A 212 18.33 5.02 -2.50
CA THR A 212 19.56 4.23 -2.68
C THR A 212 19.88 3.36 -1.45
N ALA A 213 19.75 3.92 -0.25
CA ALA A 213 20.01 3.20 1.00
C ALA A 213 19.01 2.05 1.23
N ALA A 214 17.72 2.27 0.98
CA ALA A 214 16.70 1.23 1.09
C ALA A 214 16.91 0.09 0.08
N ALA A 215 17.23 0.43 -1.17
CA ALA A 215 17.56 -0.57 -2.20
C ALA A 215 18.82 -1.37 -1.84
N ALA A 216 19.86 -0.72 -1.32
CA ALA A 216 21.05 -1.42 -0.81
C ALA A 216 20.69 -2.35 0.36
N HIS A 217 19.84 -1.91 1.29
CA HIS A 217 19.39 -2.71 2.42
C HIS A 217 18.65 -3.98 1.96
N LEU A 218 17.73 -3.86 0.99
CA LEU A 218 17.02 -5.01 0.42
C LEU A 218 17.97 -6.01 -0.26
N ARG A 219 18.96 -5.54 -1.03
CA ARG A 219 19.95 -6.43 -1.65
C ARG A 219 20.74 -7.21 -0.60
N THR A 220 21.11 -6.58 0.51
CA THR A 220 21.79 -7.26 1.62
C THR A 220 20.91 -8.34 2.24
N LEU A 221 19.63 -8.05 2.50
CA LEU A 221 18.72 -9.00 3.16
C LEU A 221 18.38 -10.23 2.31
N VAL A 222 18.33 -10.10 0.98
CA VAL A 222 18.02 -11.22 0.07
C VAL A 222 19.28 -11.95 -0.40
N GLY A 223 20.45 -11.30 -0.32
CA GLY A 223 21.74 -11.89 -0.66
C GLY A 223 22.40 -12.71 0.46
N THR A 224 21.86 -12.66 1.67
CA THR A 224 22.26 -13.47 2.85
C THR A 224 21.42 -14.73 2.96
#